data_AF-A0AAP9KAE6-F1
#
_entry.id   AF-A0AAP9KAE6-F1
#
_cell.length_a   1.000
_cell.length_b   1.000
_cell.length_c   1.000
_cell.angle_alpha   90.00
_cell.angle_beta   90.00
_cell.angle_gamma   90.00
#
_symmetry.space_group_name_H-M   'P 1'
#
loop_
_entity.id
_entity.type
_entity.pdbx_description
1 polymer ?
#
loop_
_entity_poly.entity_id
_entity_poly.type
_entity_poly.pdbx_seq_one_letter_code
_entity_poly.pdbx_strand_id
1 'polypeptide(L)'
;MGNRYIISSKHHDNFMLRQQHVDKIALVTEGGGQRGIFTAGVLDAFLHADFNPFDLLIGTSAGSLNLASYVCGHQGHAYKIITETTRRPEFFKLTKYLLNGEGFDLDFLVDNAETSIPLNWEKGSDLLKTKQVVAVATHARNLTTECFDVTVDNWKDVLRASCAIPALHKKPVVFNGARWLDGGVSAPIPVEEAYRRGYKHIVVIRTMPIDFDEHHPLIEAVLKRAPSKTMSELSAILLKHEETYRQTRRFLASPPDDVNIYEISPARNLQSSVVESTKKQLDADYLHGAQLGRLFVTSIGRKLNIPHKPYKRYHPITSELSHHNHDYHQQIDDIWQNRKSGYFKGAMNNDIAWINVNPQNHTRTLVIVQGRNESFWKYKEVIYELSQYFNIYSFDHRGQGESQRLAEHSELGHVDQFEHYVEDLAQFLEEVVESQHKDEVMMLAHSMGGAVATQYLASYDHNVKACALTSPMFGIKLPKVVGGIQTATIKLISQLQKTPNFAPTQTAFVTKTFEGNDHTSSPNRFKAYSDLLSNHPNLRLGGVSPKWISEAVAAGKNCLAQAKDIKTPILIVQPEGDNVVSLPAQDLFNEHCASSRLLSIPHARHDILIESDRYRDWALKRIMNFYDHSHKFV
;
A
#
# COMPACT_ATOMS: atom_id res chain seq x y z
N MET A 1 -38.53 4.97 -5.40
CA MET A 1 -37.66 4.78 -4.22
C MET A 1 -36.22 4.68 -4.69
N GLY A 2 -35.29 5.30 -3.97
CA GLY A 2 -33.86 5.15 -4.24
C GLY A 2 -33.41 3.71 -4.03
N ASN A 3 -32.21 3.37 -4.51
CA ASN A 3 -31.71 2.02 -4.36
C ASN A 3 -30.94 1.87 -3.05
N ARG A 4 -31.17 0.75 -2.35
CA ARG A 4 -30.40 0.32 -1.20
C ARG A 4 -29.76 -1.02 -1.53
N TYR A 5 -28.43 -1.07 -1.53
CA TYR A 5 -27.66 -2.29 -1.76
C TYR A 5 -27.06 -2.74 -0.44
N ILE A 6 -27.36 -3.97 -0.01
CA ILE A 6 -26.87 -4.51 1.24
C ILE A 6 -25.69 -5.45 0.97
N ILE A 7 -24.57 -5.19 1.63
CA ILE A 7 -23.33 -5.94 1.45
C ILE A 7 -23.28 -6.98 2.56
N SER A 8 -23.73 -8.19 2.23
CA SER A 8 -23.58 -9.36 3.08
C SER A 8 -23.14 -10.56 2.26
N SER A 9 -22.60 -11.57 2.94
CA SER A 9 -22.28 -12.87 2.32
C SER A 9 -23.51 -13.67 1.91
N LYS A 10 -24.72 -13.24 2.30
CA LYS A 10 -25.99 -13.94 2.07
C LYS A 10 -26.93 -13.24 1.08
N HIS A 11 -26.64 -12.00 0.68
CA HIS A 11 -27.53 -11.22 -0.20
C HIS A 11 -27.04 -11.20 -1.66
N HIS A 12 -27.99 -11.40 -2.58
CA HIS A 12 -27.77 -11.38 -4.03
C HIS A 12 -27.52 -9.97 -4.59
N ASP A 13 -27.69 -8.92 -3.79
CA ASP A 13 -27.60 -7.51 -4.22
C ASP A 13 -26.22 -7.11 -4.74
N ASN A 14 -25.15 -7.78 -4.27
CA ASN A 14 -23.76 -7.57 -4.74
C ASN A 14 -23.62 -7.73 -6.27
N PHE A 15 -24.50 -8.54 -6.88
CA PHE A 15 -24.46 -8.87 -8.30
C PHE A 15 -25.40 -8.00 -9.15
N MET A 16 -26.39 -7.34 -8.54
CA MET A 16 -27.45 -6.60 -9.24
C MET A 16 -27.05 -5.20 -9.71
N LEU A 17 -26.05 -4.57 -9.06
CA LEU A 17 -25.56 -3.26 -9.50
C LEU A 17 -24.91 -3.39 -10.89
N ARG A 18 -25.36 -2.58 -11.86
CA ARG A 18 -24.67 -2.39 -13.15
C ARG A 18 -23.57 -1.34 -12.99
N GLN A 19 -22.61 -1.30 -13.91
CA GLN A 19 -21.60 -0.23 -13.90
C GLN A 19 -22.29 1.14 -13.95
N GLN A 20 -21.90 2.04 -13.05
CA GLN A 20 -22.48 3.39 -12.95
C GLN A 20 -21.36 4.42 -12.87
N HIS A 21 -21.51 5.52 -13.61
CA HIS A 21 -20.69 6.71 -13.41
C HIS A 21 -21.09 7.39 -12.11
N VAL A 22 -20.11 7.75 -11.28
CA VAL A 22 -20.36 8.33 -9.96
C VAL A 22 -19.53 9.59 -9.83
N ASP A 23 -20.18 10.75 -9.86
CA ASP A 23 -19.48 12.05 -9.82
C ASP A 23 -18.85 12.31 -8.45
N LYS A 24 -19.62 12.11 -7.37
CA LYS A 24 -19.19 12.27 -5.99
C LYS A 24 -19.77 11.19 -5.08
N ILE A 25 -18.99 10.75 -4.10
CA ILE A 25 -19.37 9.68 -3.18
C ILE A 25 -19.03 10.01 -1.74
N ALA A 26 -19.97 9.73 -0.84
CA ALA A 26 -19.79 9.93 0.60
C ALA A 26 -19.56 8.58 1.32
N LEU A 27 -18.78 8.62 2.39
CA LEU A 27 -18.65 7.56 3.37
C LEU A 27 -19.23 8.01 4.70
N VAL A 28 -20.16 7.23 5.24
CA VAL A 28 -20.84 7.47 6.51
C VAL A 28 -20.50 6.33 7.47
N THR A 29 -20.05 6.64 8.67
CA THR A 29 -19.71 5.63 9.70
C THR A 29 -20.54 5.81 10.97
N GLU A 30 -21.22 4.75 11.39
CA GLU A 30 -21.99 4.69 12.64
C GLU A 30 -21.08 4.76 13.88
N GLY A 31 -21.62 5.32 14.97
CA GLY A 31 -21.06 5.18 16.32
C GLY A 31 -21.21 3.77 16.90
N GLY A 32 -20.85 3.59 18.18
CA GLY A 32 -21.06 2.29 18.87
C GLY A 32 -19.97 1.85 19.85
N GLY A 33 -19.08 2.75 20.28
CA GLY A 33 -18.01 2.41 21.21
C GLY A 33 -17.08 1.32 20.65
N GLN A 34 -16.82 0.28 21.44
CA GLN A 34 -15.96 -0.84 21.03
C GLN A 34 -16.50 -1.64 19.84
N ARG A 35 -17.80 -1.57 19.52
CA ARG A 35 -18.35 -2.14 18.27
C ARG A 35 -17.76 -1.48 17.01
N GLY A 36 -17.19 -0.28 17.15
CA GLY A 36 -16.42 0.38 16.11
C GLY A 36 -15.24 -0.45 15.59
N ILE A 37 -14.85 -1.53 16.27
CA ILE A 37 -13.85 -2.49 15.78
C ILE A 37 -14.26 -3.14 14.45
N PHE A 38 -15.56 -3.35 14.22
CA PHE A 38 -16.07 -3.83 12.95
C PHE A 38 -15.79 -2.81 11.83
N THR A 39 -16.09 -1.53 12.08
CA THR A 39 -15.79 -0.43 11.15
C THR A 39 -14.28 -0.32 10.90
N ALA A 40 -13.44 -0.48 11.93
CA ALA A 40 -11.99 -0.51 11.78
C ALA A 40 -11.55 -1.61 10.78
N GLY A 41 -12.12 -2.81 10.88
CA GLY A 41 -11.87 -3.90 9.93
C GLY A 41 -12.29 -3.57 8.50
N VAL A 42 -13.47 -2.96 8.31
CA VAL A 42 -13.94 -2.53 6.98
C VAL A 42 -12.98 -1.51 6.37
N LEU A 43 -12.58 -0.49 7.14
CA LEU A 43 -11.70 0.58 6.66
C LEU A 43 -10.27 0.10 6.43
N ASP A 44 -9.75 -0.83 7.23
CA ASP A 44 -8.44 -1.45 6.97
C ASP A 44 -8.47 -2.30 5.69
N ALA A 45 -9.60 -2.95 5.38
CA ALA A 45 -9.76 -3.62 4.09
C ALA A 45 -9.80 -2.64 2.90
N PHE A 46 -10.37 -1.44 3.10
CA PHE A 46 -10.31 -0.37 2.11
C PHE A 46 -8.88 0.15 1.93
N LEU A 47 -8.14 0.40 3.01
CA LEU A 47 -6.72 0.78 2.95
C LEU A 47 -5.88 -0.27 2.22
N HIS A 48 -6.06 -1.55 2.56
CA HIS A 48 -5.33 -2.64 1.91
C HIS A 48 -5.62 -2.74 0.40
N ALA A 49 -6.83 -2.36 -0.03
CA ALA A 49 -7.22 -2.37 -1.42
C ALA A 49 -7.04 -1.02 -2.13
N ASP A 50 -6.47 -0.03 -1.44
CA ASP A 50 -6.32 1.35 -1.87
C ASP A 50 -7.64 1.96 -2.38
N PHE A 51 -8.69 1.76 -1.60
CA PHE A 51 -10.05 2.13 -1.94
C PHE A 51 -10.51 3.34 -1.13
N ASN A 52 -10.07 4.55 -1.50
CA ASN A 52 -10.53 5.79 -0.86
C ASN A 52 -11.13 6.80 -1.86
N PRO A 53 -12.20 6.47 -2.59
CA PRO A 53 -12.77 7.37 -3.57
C PRO A 53 -13.66 8.47 -2.97
N PHE A 54 -13.80 8.54 -1.65
CA PHE A 54 -14.79 9.38 -0.98
C PHE A 54 -14.38 10.86 -0.97
N ASP A 55 -15.29 11.74 -1.38
CA ASP A 55 -15.10 13.19 -1.30
C ASP A 55 -15.56 13.74 0.05
N LEU A 56 -16.55 13.09 0.68
CA LEU A 56 -17.04 13.37 2.02
C LEU A 56 -16.91 12.12 2.89
N LEU A 57 -16.30 12.26 4.05
CA LEU A 57 -16.22 11.24 5.08
C LEU A 57 -16.85 11.81 6.35
N ILE A 58 -17.99 11.28 6.77
CA ILE A 58 -18.73 11.77 7.94
C ILE A 58 -18.96 10.66 8.96
N GLY A 59 -18.62 10.93 10.22
CA GLY A 59 -18.69 9.92 11.27
C GLY A 59 -19.17 10.46 12.61
N THR A 60 -19.76 9.55 13.39
CA THR A 60 -20.27 9.84 14.72
C THR A 60 -19.50 9.02 15.76
N SER A 61 -19.02 9.65 16.83
CA SER A 61 -18.35 8.98 17.95
C SER A 61 -17.22 8.04 17.48
N ALA A 62 -17.23 6.76 17.86
CA ALA A 62 -16.28 5.75 17.38
C ALA A 62 -16.11 5.71 15.84
N GLY A 63 -17.16 6.03 15.07
CA GLY A 63 -17.09 6.20 13.62
C GLY A 63 -16.13 7.31 13.21
N SER A 64 -16.20 8.48 13.86
CA SER A 64 -15.28 9.60 13.59
C SER A 64 -13.82 9.28 13.94
N LEU A 65 -13.56 8.53 15.02
CA LEU A 65 -12.20 8.05 15.37
C LEU A 65 -11.65 7.06 14.32
N ASN A 66 -12.50 6.17 13.82
CA ASN A 66 -12.17 5.25 12.73
C ASN A 66 -11.86 6.01 11.44
N LEU A 67 -12.66 7.02 11.10
CA LEU A 67 -12.39 7.89 9.94
C LEU A 67 -11.08 8.65 10.09
N ALA A 68 -10.77 9.20 11.27
CA ALA A 68 -9.48 9.85 11.53
C ALA A 68 -8.29 8.89 11.27
N SER A 69 -8.39 7.64 11.72
CA SER A 69 -7.39 6.60 11.45
C SER A 69 -7.27 6.28 9.96
N TYR A 70 -8.41 6.22 9.26
CA TYR A 70 -8.50 5.92 7.84
C TYR A 70 -7.94 7.02 6.95
N VAL A 71 -8.22 8.30 7.25
CA VAL A 71 -7.68 9.44 6.49
C VAL A 71 -6.20 9.68 6.78
N CYS A 72 -5.72 9.35 7.97
CA CYS A 72 -4.27 9.27 8.22
C CYS A 72 -3.62 8.05 7.53
N GLY A 73 -4.44 7.17 6.92
CA GLY A 73 -4.04 5.98 6.19
C GLY A 73 -3.08 5.06 6.94
N HIS A 74 -3.27 4.95 8.25
CA HIS A 74 -2.50 4.12 9.15
C HIS A 74 -3.24 2.80 9.38
N GLN A 75 -2.89 1.79 8.58
CA GLN A 75 -3.51 0.47 8.66
C GLN A 75 -3.32 -0.16 10.05
N GLY A 76 -4.38 -0.69 10.64
CA GLY A 76 -4.35 -1.34 11.96
C GLY A 76 -4.31 -0.37 13.14
N HIS A 77 -4.31 0.96 12.92
CA HIS A 77 -4.28 1.95 13.98
C HIS A 77 -5.51 1.87 14.90
N ALA A 78 -6.71 1.96 14.31
CA ALA A 78 -7.96 1.87 15.06
C ALA A 78 -8.09 0.53 15.78
N TYR A 79 -7.66 -0.56 15.15
CA TYR A 79 -7.61 -1.89 15.76
C TYR A 79 -6.76 -1.90 17.04
N LYS A 80 -5.53 -1.35 16.99
CA LYS A 80 -4.65 -1.28 18.16
C LYS A 80 -5.23 -0.40 19.25
N ILE A 81 -5.73 0.80 18.93
CA ILE A 81 -6.37 1.68 19.93
C ILE A 81 -7.52 0.97 20.64
N ILE A 82 -8.41 0.33 19.88
CA ILE A 82 -9.56 -0.36 20.48
C ILE A 82 -9.11 -1.59 21.28
N THR A 83 -8.15 -2.38 20.80
CA THR A 83 -7.75 -3.62 21.48
C THR A 83 -6.76 -3.44 22.63
N GLU A 84 -5.97 -2.36 22.64
CA GLU A 84 -4.92 -2.12 23.64
C GLU A 84 -5.32 -1.04 24.64
N THR A 85 -5.86 0.09 24.17
CA THR A 85 -6.17 1.24 25.04
C THR A 85 -7.50 1.05 25.76
N THR A 86 -8.56 0.65 25.05
CA THR A 86 -9.89 0.46 25.65
C THR A 86 -10.03 -0.84 26.46
N ARG A 87 -8.93 -1.58 26.60
CA ARG A 87 -8.84 -2.82 27.39
C ARG A 87 -7.88 -2.75 28.57
N ARG A 88 -7.28 -1.58 28.83
CA ARG A 88 -6.40 -1.44 29.99
C ARG A 88 -7.19 -1.61 31.31
N PRO A 89 -6.61 -2.24 32.35
CA PRO A 89 -7.28 -2.44 33.65
C PRO A 89 -7.85 -1.16 34.26
N GLU A 90 -7.24 -0.01 33.98
CA GLU A 90 -7.71 1.32 34.34
C GLU A 90 -9.07 1.61 33.70
N PHE A 91 -9.23 1.34 32.39
CA PHE A 91 -10.50 1.49 31.68
C PHE A 91 -11.61 0.58 32.26
N PHE A 92 -11.26 -0.65 32.64
CA PHE A 92 -12.18 -1.62 33.28
C PHE A 92 -12.45 -1.36 34.77
N LYS A 93 -11.55 -0.72 35.51
CA LYS A 93 -11.85 -0.22 36.86
C LYS A 93 -12.81 0.97 36.77
N LEU A 94 -12.68 1.80 35.74
CA LEU A 94 -13.54 2.95 35.47
C LEU A 94 -14.99 2.57 35.16
N THR A 95 -15.27 1.48 34.42
CA THR A 95 -16.66 0.98 34.22
C THR A 95 -17.37 0.61 35.52
N LYS A 96 -16.62 0.18 36.53
CA LYS A 96 -17.15 -0.07 37.89
C LYS A 96 -17.40 1.22 38.68
N TYR A 97 -16.63 2.30 38.45
CA TYR A 97 -16.86 3.61 39.07
C TYR A 97 -18.12 4.32 38.53
N LEU A 98 -18.50 4.05 37.27
CA LEU A 98 -19.73 4.53 36.64
C LEU A 98 -21.02 4.04 37.31
N LEU A 99 -21.04 2.81 37.82
CA LEU A 99 -22.15 2.30 38.62
C LEU A 99 -22.28 3.02 39.98
N ASN A 100 -21.23 3.72 40.41
CA ASN A 100 -21.15 4.44 41.69
C ASN A 100 -21.22 5.97 41.54
N GLY A 101 -21.44 6.52 40.33
CA GLY A 101 -21.66 7.95 40.12
C GLY A 101 -20.42 8.84 40.01
N GLU A 102 -19.22 8.27 39.87
CA GLU A 102 -17.99 9.03 39.61
C GLU A 102 -17.63 8.94 38.12
N GLY A 103 -17.62 10.07 37.42
CA GLY A 103 -17.39 10.11 35.96
C GLY A 103 -16.00 9.64 35.49
N PHE A 104 -15.78 9.71 34.18
CA PHE A 104 -14.63 9.32 33.36
C PHE A 104 -13.82 10.55 32.90
N ASP A 105 -12.52 10.35 32.64
CA ASP A 105 -11.62 11.36 32.09
C ASP A 105 -11.18 10.94 30.66
N LEU A 106 -11.82 11.51 29.64
CA LEU A 106 -11.50 11.22 28.23
C LEU A 106 -10.19 11.86 27.77
N ASP A 107 -9.66 12.82 28.52
CA ASP A 107 -8.32 13.38 28.26
C ASP A 107 -7.28 12.26 28.33
N PHE A 108 -7.45 11.30 29.26
CA PHE A 108 -6.60 10.11 29.36
C PHE A 108 -6.61 9.22 28.11
N LEU A 109 -7.74 9.03 27.41
CA LEU A 109 -7.79 8.13 26.24
C LEU A 109 -7.17 8.77 25.00
N VAL A 110 -7.48 10.05 24.74
CA VAL A 110 -6.93 10.77 23.57
C VAL A 110 -5.43 10.99 23.77
N ASP A 111 -5.02 11.41 24.97
CA ASP A 111 -3.61 11.74 25.25
C ASP A 111 -2.74 10.47 25.41
N ASN A 112 -3.27 9.35 25.94
CA ASN A 112 -2.52 8.07 25.97
C ASN A 112 -2.49 7.34 24.62
N ALA A 113 -3.56 7.43 23.82
CA ALA A 113 -3.54 6.88 22.47
C ALA A 113 -2.49 7.59 21.62
N GLU A 114 -2.38 8.92 21.71
CA GLU A 114 -1.36 9.69 20.99
C GLU A 114 0.08 9.39 21.45
N THR A 115 0.32 9.22 22.75
CA THR A 115 1.68 8.94 23.25
C THR A 115 2.17 7.54 22.93
N SER A 116 1.27 6.58 22.68
CA SER A 116 1.64 5.20 22.35
C SER A 116 1.52 4.87 20.85
N ILE A 117 0.55 5.46 20.14
CA ILE A 117 0.28 5.22 18.72
C ILE A 117 -0.25 6.52 18.06
N PRO A 118 0.61 7.48 17.69
CA PRO A 118 0.16 8.75 17.14
C PRO A 118 -0.48 8.60 15.74
N LEU A 119 -1.48 9.45 15.47
CA LEU A 119 -2.06 9.61 14.13
C LEU A 119 -1.09 10.35 13.20
N ASN A 120 -0.90 9.83 11.99
CA ASN A 120 -0.08 10.47 10.96
C ASN A 120 -0.88 11.60 10.26
N TRP A 121 -0.96 12.75 10.92
CA TRP A 121 -1.66 13.92 10.38
C TRP A 121 -0.92 14.60 9.23
N GLU A 122 0.35 14.30 8.97
CA GLU A 122 1.01 14.74 7.75
C GLU A 122 0.30 14.13 6.53
N LYS A 123 0.08 12.81 6.53
CA LYS A 123 -0.72 12.12 5.50
C LYS A 123 -2.18 12.57 5.51
N GLY A 124 -2.77 12.77 6.69
CA GLY A 124 -4.12 13.31 6.82
C GLY A 124 -4.27 14.68 6.14
N SER A 125 -3.30 15.57 6.32
CA SER A 125 -3.33 16.95 5.80
C SER A 125 -3.44 17.02 4.27
N ASP A 126 -2.79 16.11 3.55
CA ASP A 126 -2.88 16.07 2.08
C ASP A 126 -4.24 15.61 1.60
N LEU A 127 -4.82 14.62 2.28
CA LEU A 127 -6.16 14.14 1.94
C LEU A 127 -7.22 15.22 2.23
N LEU A 128 -7.05 16.00 3.30
CA LEU A 128 -7.93 17.13 3.62
C LEU A 128 -7.90 18.26 2.59
N LYS A 129 -6.89 18.33 1.71
CA LYS A 129 -6.88 19.31 0.60
C LYS A 129 -7.91 18.99 -0.48
N THR A 130 -8.28 17.72 -0.63
CA THR A 130 -9.15 17.23 -1.70
C THR A 130 -10.43 16.57 -1.20
N LYS A 131 -10.55 16.34 0.12
CA LYS A 131 -11.65 15.63 0.76
C LYS A 131 -12.12 16.36 2.01
N GLN A 132 -13.41 16.28 2.29
CA GLN A 132 -13.99 16.79 3.52
C GLN A 132 -14.15 15.66 4.54
N VAL A 133 -13.68 15.87 5.76
CA VAL A 133 -13.85 14.94 6.88
C VAL A 133 -14.65 15.64 7.96
N VAL A 134 -15.75 15.03 8.40
CA VAL A 134 -16.72 15.62 9.32
C VAL A 134 -16.96 14.71 10.51
N ALA A 135 -16.90 15.27 11.71
CA ALA A 135 -17.37 14.59 12.91
C ALA A 135 -18.65 15.25 13.41
N VAL A 136 -19.55 14.44 13.96
CA VAL A 136 -20.86 14.91 14.41
C VAL A 136 -20.92 14.94 15.93
N ALA A 137 -21.44 16.04 16.49
CA ALA A 137 -21.69 16.18 17.92
C ALA A 137 -23.12 16.69 18.17
N THR A 138 -23.60 16.49 19.39
CA THR A 138 -24.93 16.93 19.81
C THR A 138 -24.81 18.15 20.72
N HIS A 139 -25.49 19.24 20.42
CA HIS A 139 -25.48 20.42 21.28
C HIS A 139 -26.24 20.15 22.59
N ALA A 140 -25.59 20.35 23.74
CA ALA A 140 -26.08 19.82 25.01
C ALA A 140 -27.40 20.46 25.51
N ARG A 141 -27.73 21.68 25.06
CA ARG A 141 -28.90 22.43 25.55
C ARG A 141 -30.20 22.10 24.82
N ASN A 142 -30.13 21.91 23.50
CA ASN A 142 -31.28 21.78 22.61
C ASN A 142 -31.27 20.44 21.85
N LEU A 143 -30.24 19.60 22.06
CA LEU A 143 -30.06 18.28 21.46
C LEU A 143 -30.10 18.29 19.93
N THR A 144 -29.67 19.41 19.31
CA THR A 144 -29.53 19.51 17.86
C THR A 144 -28.17 18.99 17.41
N THR A 145 -28.14 18.44 16.19
CA THR A 145 -26.93 17.95 15.54
C THR A 145 -26.08 19.10 15.02
N GLU A 146 -24.79 19.06 15.30
CA GLU A 146 -23.78 19.95 14.71
C GLU A 146 -22.71 19.12 14.01
N CYS A 147 -22.24 19.61 12.86
CA CYS A 147 -21.23 18.95 12.03
C CYS A 147 -19.96 19.78 11.99
N PHE A 148 -18.85 19.22 12.49
CA PHE A 148 -17.56 19.90 12.52
C PHE A 148 -16.61 19.33 11.49
N ASP A 149 -16.01 20.21 10.68
CA ASP A 149 -14.89 19.83 9.83
C ASP A 149 -13.67 19.48 10.69
N VAL A 150 -13.09 18.33 10.40
CA VAL A 150 -11.87 17.83 11.03
C VAL A 150 -10.67 18.36 10.26
N THR A 151 -9.83 19.13 10.93
CA THR A 151 -8.63 19.75 10.39
C THR A 151 -7.41 19.37 11.24
N VAL A 152 -6.21 19.60 10.72
CA VAL A 152 -4.95 19.34 11.44
C VAL A 152 -4.88 20.12 12.77
N ASP A 153 -5.54 21.28 12.86
CA ASP A 153 -5.47 22.15 14.03
C ASP A 153 -6.55 21.87 15.08
N ASN A 154 -7.72 21.37 14.67
CA ASN A 154 -8.89 21.23 15.55
C ASN A 154 -9.32 19.78 15.81
N TRP A 155 -8.71 18.78 15.16
CA TRP A 155 -9.23 17.42 15.16
C TRP A 155 -9.40 16.84 16.57
N LYS A 156 -8.52 17.19 17.52
CA LYS A 156 -8.59 16.71 18.90
C LYS A 156 -9.89 17.13 19.56
N ASP A 157 -10.19 18.42 19.52
CA ASP A 157 -11.37 18.99 20.17
C ASP A 157 -12.65 18.55 19.46
N VAL A 158 -12.61 18.43 18.14
CA VAL A 158 -13.72 17.93 17.32
C VAL A 158 -14.03 16.46 17.64
N LEU A 159 -13.02 15.59 17.69
CA LEU A 159 -13.21 14.17 18.04
C LEU A 159 -13.64 14.01 19.50
N ARG A 160 -13.09 14.83 20.43
CA ARG A 160 -13.54 14.88 21.83
C ARG A 160 -15.02 15.25 21.94
N ALA A 161 -15.48 16.27 21.20
CA ALA A 161 -16.88 16.66 21.16
C ALA A 161 -17.79 15.56 20.58
N SER A 162 -17.36 14.93 19.49
CA SER A 162 -18.07 13.81 18.85
C SER A 162 -18.22 12.57 19.75
N CYS A 163 -17.24 12.33 20.63
CA CYS A 163 -17.21 11.22 21.59
C CYS A 163 -17.67 11.62 23.01
N ALA A 164 -18.40 12.72 23.16
CA ALA A 164 -18.79 13.29 24.46
C ALA A 164 -19.92 12.51 25.17
N ILE A 165 -19.71 11.23 25.50
CA ILE A 165 -20.81 10.35 25.99
C ILE A 165 -21.44 10.90 27.29
N PRO A 166 -22.77 11.09 27.34
CA PRO A 166 -23.48 11.55 28.54
C PRO A 166 -23.22 10.66 29.76
N ALA A 167 -23.12 11.26 30.95
CA ALA A 167 -22.79 10.61 32.24
C ALA A 167 -21.39 9.96 32.34
N LEU A 168 -20.68 9.80 31.22
CA LEU A 168 -19.29 9.38 31.23
C LEU A 168 -18.35 10.56 31.48
N HIS A 169 -18.49 11.74 30.90
CA HIS A 169 -17.51 12.81 31.15
C HIS A 169 -17.62 13.48 32.52
N LYS A 170 -16.53 13.51 33.32
CA LYS A 170 -16.47 14.28 34.59
C LYS A 170 -16.62 15.78 34.38
N LYS A 171 -16.08 16.32 33.28
CA LYS A 171 -16.14 17.74 32.92
C LYS A 171 -16.92 17.90 31.62
N PRO A 172 -17.76 18.95 31.49
CA PRO A 172 -18.37 19.30 30.21
C PRO A 172 -17.32 19.45 29.10
N VAL A 173 -17.52 18.79 27.96
CA VAL A 173 -16.71 19.05 26.76
C VAL A 173 -17.20 20.37 26.17
N VAL A 174 -16.38 21.41 26.26
CA VAL A 174 -16.66 22.75 25.73
C VAL A 174 -15.76 23.00 24.54
N PHE A 175 -16.37 23.31 23.40
CA PHE A 175 -15.68 23.61 22.16
C PHE A 175 -16.49 24.69 21.42
N ASN A 176 -15.82 25.67 20.79
CA ASN A 176 -16.47 26.82 20.13
C ASN A 176 -17.54 27.53 21.00
N GLY A 177 -17.28 27.67 22.30
CA GLY A 177 -18.17 28.39 23.24
C GLY A 177 -19.45 27.65 23.63
N ALA A 178 -19.64 26.40 23.21
CA ALA A 178 -20.80 25.59 23.52
C ALA A 178 -20.41 24.25 24.17
N ARG A 179 -21.35 23.65 24.90
CA ARG A 179 -21.19 22.32 25.50
C ARG A 179 -21.72 21.25 24.55
N TRP A 180 -20.93 20.21 24.37
CA TRP A 180 -21.23 19.12 23.44
C TRP A 180 -21.47 17.79 24.17
N LEU A 181 -22.31 16.96 23.56
CA LEU A 181 -22.56 15.57 23.88
C LEU A 181 -22.24 14.71 22.64
N ASP A 182 -22.08 13.41 22.86
CA ASP A 182 -21.79 12.45 21.80
C ASP A 182 -22.80 12.60 20.64
N GLY A 183 -22.29 12.60 19.41
CA GLY A 183 -23.13 12.75 18.22
C GLY A 183 -24.15 11.62 18.06
N GLY A 184 -23.93 10.49 18.74
CA GLY A 184 -24.85 9.36 18.78
C GLY A 184 -26.24 9.75 19.25
N VAL A 185 -26.37 10.79 20.08
CA VAL A 185 -27.67 11.26 20.59
C VAL A 185 -28.55 11.84 19.47
N SER A 186 -28.01 12.68 18.59
CA SER A 186 -28.81 13.39 17.58
C SER A 186 -28.55 12.97 16.13
N ALA A 187 -27.53 12.14 15.87
CA ALA A 187 -27.21 11.58 14.55
C ALA A 187 -26.28 10.36 14.66
N PRO A 188 -26.79 9.20 15.14
CA PRO A 188 -25.99 7.98 15.30
C PRO A 188 -25.41 7.44 13.98
N ILE A 189 -26.14 7.64 12.88
CA ILE A 189 -25.70 7.37 11.51
C ILE A 189 -26.00 8.63 10.68
N PRO A 190 -25.01 9.50 10.40
CA PRO A 190 -25.27 10.80 9.77
C PRO A 190 -25.47 10.72 8.24
N VAL A 191 -26.30 9.77 7.78
CA VAL A 191 -26.57 9.52 6.35
C VAL A 191 -27.42 10.62 5.72
N GLU A 192 -28.40 11.15 6.46
CA GLU A 192 -29.24 12.25 6.02
C GLU A 192 -28.43 13.54 5.81
N GLU A 193 -27.39 13.75 6.62
CA GLU A 193 -26.44 14.85 6.47
C GLU A 193 -25.67 14.76 5.15
N ALA A 194 -25.11 13.59 4.84
CA ALA A 194 -24.42 13.36 3.58
C ALA A 194 -25.36 13.62 2.38
N TYR A 195 -26.61 13.15 2.46
CA TYR A 195 -27.62 13.43 1.43
C TYR A 195 -27.93 14.93 1.29
N ARG A 196 -28.11 15.65 2.41
CA ARG A 196 -28.38 17.09 2.41
C ARG A 196 -27.25 17.91 1.80
N ARG A 197 -26.00 17.42 1.91
CA ARG A 197 -24.81 18.00 1.27
C ARG A 197 -24.71 17.68 -0.24
N GLY A 198 -25.72 17.03 -0.80
CA GLY A 198 -25.84 16.78 -2.24
C GLY A 198 -25.27 15.43 -2.70
N TYR A 199 -24.82 14.56 -1.80
CA TYR A 199 -24.28 13.27 -2.18
C TYR A 199 -25.40 12.28 -2.54
N LYS A 200 -25.31 11.74 -3.75
CA LYS A 200 -26.29 10.78 -4.30
C LYS A 200 -25.78 9.34 -4.29
N HIS A 201 -24.50 9.13 -4.03
CA HIS A 201 -23.90 7.83 -3.79
C HIS A 201 -23.30 7.84 -2.38
N ILE A 202 -23.84 7.01 -1.48
CA ILE A 202 -23.48 7.04 -0.07
C ILE A 202 -23.16 5.62 0.40
N VAL A 203 -21.91 5.39 0.81
CA VAL A 203 -21.52 4.16 1.49
C VAL A 203 -21.74 4.34 2.98
N VAL A 204 -22.48 3.42 3.61
CA VAL A 204 -22.81 3.47 5.04
C VAL A 204 -22.23 2.25 5.73
N ILE A 205 -21.37 2.44 6.72
CA ILE A 205 -20.85 1.36 7.56
C ILE A 205 -21.59 1.39 8.89
N ARG A 206 -22.28 0.29 9.20
CA ARG A 206 -23.04 0.10 10.43
C ARG A 206 -22.37 -0.88 11.38
N THR A 207 -22.58 -0.68 12.68
CA THR A 207 -22.14 -1.59 13.75
C THR A 207 -23.25 -2.51 14.24
N MET A 208 -24.46 -2.37 13.70
CA MET A 208 -25.64 -3.20 14.03
C MET A 208 -26.20 -3.87 12.76
N PRO A 209 -26.79 -5.09 12.88
CA PRO A 209 -27.45 -5.75 11.75
C PRO A 209 -28.72 -5.01 11.33
N ILE A 210 -29.18 -5.30 10.11
CA ILE A 210 -30.34 -4.62 9.50
C ILE A 210 -31.65 -4.94 10.23
N ASP A 211 -31.82 -6.21 10.64
CA ASP A 211 -33.03 -6.72 11.28
C ASP A 211 -33.04 -6.54 12.80
N PHE A 212 -32.09 -5.78 13.35
CA PHE A 212 -32.06 -5.53 14.79
C PHE A 212 -33.24 -4.66 15.21
N ASP A 213 -34.03 -5.15 16.17
CA ASP A 213 -35.08 -4.37 16.82
C ASP A 213 -34.70 -4.12 18.28
N GLU A 214 -34.32 -2.89 18.56
CA GLU A 214 -33.88 -2.47 19.89
C GLU A 214 -35.13 -2.16 20.73
N HIS A 215 -35.79 -3.20 21.22
CA HIS A 215 -36.83 -3.02 22.24
C HIS A 215 -36.16 -2.84 23.60
N HIS A 216 -36.26 -1.63 24.16
CA HIS A 216 -35.84 -1.33 25.55
C HIS A 216 -37.06 -1.10 26.49
N PRO A 217 -37.75 -2.18 26.93
CA PRO A 217 -38.86 -2.09 27.89
C PRO A 217 -38.47 -1.41 29.21
N LEU A 218 -37.19 -1.49 29.59
CA LEU A 218 -36.63 -0.84 30.78
C LEU A 218 -36.63 0.69 30.65
N ILE A 219 -36.36 1.24 29.46
CA ILE A 219 -36.41 2.69 29.22
C ILE A 219 -37.87 3.18 29.29
N GLU A 220 -38.81 2.46 28.69
CA GLU A 220 -40.25 2.76 28.82
C GLU A 220 -40.76 2.67 30.27
N ALA A 221 -40.31 1.66 31.02
CA ALA A 221 -40.69 1.47 32.41
C ALA A 221 -40.13 2.57 33.34
N VAL A 222 -38.91 3.06 33.06
CA VAL A 222 -38.27 4.16 33.80
C VAL A 222 -38.92 5.51 33.46
N LEU A 223 -39.27 5.75 32.19
CA LEU A 223 -39.98 6.95 31.75
C LEU A 223 -41.36 7.11 32.43
N LYS A 224 -42.05 6.00 32.73
CA LYS A 224 -43.36 6.00 33.39
C LYS A 224 -43.34 6.38 34.88
N ARG A 225 -42.16 6.51 35.52
CA ARG A 225 -42.04 6.63 36.99
C ARG A 225 -41.29 7.86 37.52
N ALA A 226 -40.93 8.84 36.69
CA ALA A 226 -39.97 9.88 37.10
C ALA A 226 -40.58 11.00 37.99
N PRO A 227 -39.91 11.33 39.12
CA PRO A 227 -39.48 12.71 39.34
C PRO A 227 -38.01 12.83 39.83
N SER A 228 -37.17 13.53 39.04
CA SER A 228 -36.02 14.37 39.47
C SER A 228 -35.44 15.09 38.23
N LYS A 229 -34.81 16.26 38.40
CA LYS A 229 -34.32 17.11 37.29
C LYS A 229 -33.23 16.43 36.45
N THR A 230 -32.28 15.73 37.07
CA THR A 230 -31.18 15.02 36.39
C THR A 230 -31.66 13.79 35.62
N MET A 231 -32.69 13.09 36.14
CA MET A 231 -33.30 11.97 35.41
C MET A 231 -34.11 12.46 34.20
N SER A 232 -34.70 13.66 34.26
CA SER A 232 -35.38 14.26 33.10
C SER A 232 -34.43 14.56 31.93
N GLU A 233 -33.19 14.97 32.20
CA GLU A 233 -32.18 15.26 31.15
C GLU A 233 -31.70 13.98 30.45
N LEU A 234 -31.37 12.93 31.21
CA LEU A 234 -30.98 11.64 30.63
C LEU A 234 -32.13 10.98 29.85
N SER A 235 -33.36 11.09 30.36
CA SER A 235 -34.55 10.63 29.63
C SER A 235 -34.72 11.37 28.30
N ALA A 236 -34.53 12.69 28.27
CA ALA A 236 -34.61 13.47 27.02
C ALA A 236 -33.54 13.06 26.02
N ILE A 237 -32.30 12.80 26.48
CA ILE A 237 -31.21 12.32 25.65
C ILE A 237 -31.51 10.94 25.05
N LEU A 238 -31.97 9.99 25.86
CA LEU A 238 -32.31 8.64 25.39
C LEU A 238 -33.48 8.65 24.41
N LEU A 239 -34.53 9.43 24.71
CA LEU A 239 -35.67 9.61 23.79
C LEU A 239 -35.23 10.21 22.45
N LYS A 240 -34.34 11.22 22.49
CA LYS A 240 -33.81 11.83 21.28
C LYS A 240 -32.98 10.84 20.46
N HIS A 241 -32.16 10.02 21.10
CA HIS A 241 -31.39 8.96 20.46
C HIS A 241 -32.30 7.96 19.74
N GLU A 242 -33.28 7.41 20.44
CA GLU A 242 -34.27 6.46 19.91
C GLU A 242 -35.07 7.03 18.73
N GLU A 243 -35.57 8.26 18.87
CA GLU A 243 -36.31 8.94 17.81
C GLU A 243 -35.45 9.11 16.56
N THR A 244 -34.22 9.61 16.73
CA THR A 244 -33.29 9.86 15.62
C THR A 244 -32.84 8.55 14.96
N TYR A 245 -32.55 7.50 15.74
CA TYR A 245 -32.18 6.20 15.19
C TYR A 245 -33.33 5.62 14.35
N ARG A 246 -34.58 5.74 14.83
CA ARG A 246 -35.78 5.34 14.08
C ARG A 246 -35.96 6.13 12.78
N GLN A 247 -35.73 7.44 12.81
CA GLN A 247 -35.77 8.30 11.62
C GLN A 247 -34.72 7.85 10.60
N THR A 248 -33.48 7.64 11.04
CA THR A 248 -32.39 7.17 10.18
C THR A 248 -32.69 5.80 9.56
N ARG A 249 -33.25 4.87 10.33
CA ARG A 249 -33.67 3.55 9.80
C ARG A 249 -34.73 3.70 8.71
N ARG A 250 -35.69 4.61 8.87
CA ARG A 250 -36.68 4.90 7.82
C ARG A 250 -36.02 5.45 6.55
N PHE A 251 -35.07 6.37 6.70
CA PHE A 251 -34.30 6.89 5.58
C PHE A 251 -33.52 5.79 4.85
N LEU A 252 -32.82 4.91 5.57
CA LEU A 252 -32.08 3.79 4.97
C LEU A 252 -33.01 2.78 4.31
N ALA A 253 -34.18 2.48 4.90
CA ALA A 253 -35.14 1.53 4.37
C ALA A 253 -35.92 2.04 3.16
N SER A 254 -36.14 3.35 3.07
CA SER A 254 -36.87 4.00 1.98
C SER A 254 -36.18 5.31 1.58
N PRO A 255 -35.00 5.22 0.96
CA PRO A 255 -34.24 6.39 0.58
C PRO A 255 -34.93 7.18 -0.56
N PRO A 256 -34.68 8.50 -0.66
CA PRO A 256 -35.13 9.32 -1.77
C PRO A 256 -34.77 8.73 -3.15
N ASP A 257 -35.61 8.98 -4.15
CA ASP A 257 -35.50 8.33 -5.48
C ASP A 257 -34.20 8.63 -6.24
N ASP A 258 -33.50 9.68 -5.85
CA ASP A 258 -32.26 10.13 -6.45
C ASP A 258 -31.00 9.69 -5.70
N VAL A 259 -31.10 8.89 -4.62
CA VAL A 259 -29.93 8.39 -3.87
C VAL A 259 -29.76 6.88 -3.97
N ASN A 260 -28.51 6.46 -4.09
CA ASN A 260 -28.05 5.09 -3.98
C ASN A 260 -27.27 4.92 -2.67
N ILE A 261 -27.75 4.04 -1.82
CA ILE A 261 -27.13 3.70 -0.54
C ILE A 261 -26.46 2.33 -0.66
N TYR A 262 -25.18 2.25 -0.29
CA TYR A 262 -24.43 1.00 -0.22
C TYR A 262 -24.09 0.70 1.24
N GLU A 263 -24.80 -0.23 1.84
CA GLU A 263 -24.75 -0.48 3.27
C GLU A 263 -23.89 -1.71 3.59
N ILE A 264 -22.82 -1.48 4.35
CA ILE A 264 -21.96 -2.52 4.92
C ILE A 264 -22.37 -2.68 6.38
N SER A 265 -23.12 -3.73 6.67
CA SER A 265 -23.63 -4.05 8.00
C SER A 265 -23.29 -5.50 8.36
N PRO A 266 -23.05 -5.81 9.64
CA PRO A 266 -22.79 -7.18 10.05
C PRO A 266 -24.01 -8.07 9.81
N ALA A 267 -23.79 -9.30 9.33
CA ALA A 267 -24.88 -10.26 9.05
C ALA A 267 -25.52 -10.89 10.31
N ARG A 268 -24.95 -10.61 11.48
CA ARG A 268 -25.37 -11.07 12.81
C ARG A 268 -25.00 -10.01 13.84
N ASN A 269 -25.56 -10.10 15.04
CA ASN A 269 -25.08 -9.29 16.16
C ASN A 269 -23.57 -9.50 16.35
N LEU A 270 -22.87 -8.39 16.51
CA LEU A 270 -21.45 -8.37 16.86
C LEU A 270 -21.25 -9.04 18.23
N GLN A 271 -20.09 -9.68 18.41
CA GLN A 271 -19.77 -10.28 19.71
C GLN A 271 -19.27 -9.23 20.71
N SER A 272 -18.76 -8.12 20.19
CA SER A 272 -18.37 -6.93 20.94
C SER A 272 -19.59 -6.14 21.42
N SER A 273 -19.44 -5.57 22.61
CA SER A 273 -20.39 -4.65 23.24
C SER A 273 -19.91 -3.21 23.07
N VAL A 274 -20.69 -2.22 23.54
CA VAL A 274 -20.26 -0.81 23.53
C VAL A 274 -19.01 -0.60 24.40
N VAL A 275 -18.93 -1.34 25.52
CA VAL A 275 -17.80 -1.37 26.47
C VAL A 275 -17.55 -2.81 26.94
N GLU A 276 -16.39 -3.04 27.57
CA GLU A 276 -16.01 -4.30 28.24
C GLU A 276 -15.85 -5.55 27.36
N SER A 277 -15.61 -5.39 26.07
CA SER A 277 -15.40 -6.50 25.13
C SER A 277 -14.07 -7.22 25.37
N THR A 278 -14.08 -8.55 25.27
CA THR A 278 -12.88 -9.38 25.27
C THR A 278 -12.08 -9.20 23.97
N LYS A 279 -10.76 -9.43 24.00
CA LYS A 279 -9.90 -9.34 22.81
C LYS A 279 -10.38 -10.31 21.73
N LYS A 280 -10.79 -11.51 22.12
CA LYS A 280 -11.34 -12.52 21.20
C LYS A 280 -12.59 -12.03 20.47
N GLN A 281 -13.49 -11.33 21.17
CA GLN A 281 -14.69 -10.76 20.56
C GLN A 281 -14.33 -9.63 19.58
N LEU A 282 -13.41 -8.74 19.99
CA LEU A 282 -12.92 -7.66 19.14
C LEU A 282 -12.23 -8.19 17.87
N ASP A 283 -11.34 -9.18 18.00
CA ASP A 283 -10.63 -9.80 16.89
C ASP A 283 -11.60 -10.48 15.91
N ALA A 284 -12.61 -11.18 16.43
CA ALA A 284 -13.64 -11.83 15.60
C ALA A 284 -14.45 -10.81 14.78
N ASP A 285 -14.86 -9.71 15.40
CA ASP A 285 -15.67 -8.68 14.73
C ASP A 285 -14.82 -7.80 13.79
N TYR A 286 -13.54 -7.56 14.11
CA TYR A 286 -12.57 -6.95 13.20
C TYR A 286 -12.44 -7.76 11.91
N LEU A 287 -12.21 -9.07 12.02
CA LEU A 287 -12.07 -9.96 10.87
C LEU A 287 -13.35 -10.02 10.04
N HIS A 288 -14.51 -10.00 10.70
CA HIS A 288 -15.82 -9.95 10.05
C HIS A 288 -15.99 -8.65 9.25
N GLY A 289 -15.63 -7.50 9.82
CA GLY A 289 -15.61 -6.22 9.11
C GLY A 289 -14.66 -6.23 7.91
N ALA A 290 -13.44 -6.73 8.09
CA ALA A 290 -12.45 -6.82 7.02
C ALA A 290 -12.90 -7.73 5.86
N GLN A 291 -13.63 -8.81 6.16
CA GLN A 291 -14.22 -9.68 5.14
C GLN A 291 -15.26 -8.93 4.30
N LEU A 292 -16.18 -8.21 4.93
CA LEU A 292 -17.22 -7.46 4.23
C LEU A 292 -16.66 -6.24 3.49
N GLY A 293 -15.63 -5.57 4.03
CA GLY A 293 -14.91 -4.53 3.32
C GLY A 293 -14.25 -5.05 2.04
N ARG A 294 -13.58 -6.21 2.09
CA ARG A 294 -13.02 -6.86 0.89
C ARG A 294 -14.12 -7.22 -0.12
N LEU A 295 -15.23 -7.77 0.33
CA LEU A 295 -16.37 -8.09 -0.53
C LEU A 295 -16.92 -6.85 -1.22
N PHE A 296 -17.10 -5.74 -0.49
CA PHE A 296 -17.55 -4.48 -1.05
C PHE A 296 -16.62 -4.00 -2.17
N VAL A 297 -15.31 -3.95 -1.89
CA VAL A 297 -14.33 -3.46 -2.87
C VAL A 297 -14.31 -4.33 -4.13
N THR A 298 -14.40 -5.66 -4.00
CA THR A 298 -14.34 -6.58 -5.15
C THR A 298 -15.64 -6.71 -5.93
N SER A 299 -16.77 -6.25 -5.38
CA SER A 299 -18.09 -6.28 -6.01
C SER A 299 -18.56 -4.88 -6.41
N ILE A 300 -19.21 -4.17 -5.50
CA ILE A 300 -19.80 -2.84 -5.70
C ILE A 300 -18.72 -1.82 -6.04
N GLY A 301 -17.62 -1.77 -5.26
CA GLY A 301 -16.55 -0.80 -5.44
C GLY A 301 -15.89 -0.83 -6.82
N ARG A 302 -15.88 -1.98 -7.52
CA ARG A 302 -15.41 -2.08 -8.91
C ARG A 302 -16.38 -1.53 -9.95
N LYS A 303 -17.68 -1.50 -9.63
CA LYS A 303 -18.75 -1.08 -10.54
C LYS A 303 -19.04 0.42 -10.46
N LEU A 304 -18.56 1.09 -9.41
CA LEU A 304 -18.58 2.54 -9.27
C LEU A 304 -17.45 3.14 -10.12
N ASN A 305 -17.77 3.60 -11.32
CA ASN A 305 -16.84 4.26 -12.23
C ASN A 305 -16.62 5.71 -11.76
N ILE A 306 -15.69 5.90 -10.82
CA ILE A 306 -15.44 7.17 -10.14
C ILE A 306 -14.33 7.93 -10.87
N PRO A 307 -14.57 9.16 -11.36
CA PRO A 307 -13.65 9.92 -12.21
C PRO A 307 -12.45 10.51 -11.45
N HIS A 308 -12.52 10.63 -10.13
CA HIS A 308 -11.43 11.17 -9.28
C HIS A 308 -10.34 10.14 -8.93
N LYS A 309 -9.87 9.37 -9.93
CA LYS A 309 -8.57 8.69 -9.83
C LYS A 309 -7.56 9.52 -10.63
N PRO A 310 -6.71 10.34 -9.99
CA PRO A 310 -5.72 11.12 -10.74
C PRO A 310 -4.67 10.26 -11.45
N TYR A 311 -4.70 8.93 -11.28
CA TYR A 311 -3.76 8.02 -11.92
C TYR A 311 -4.52 6.95 -12.69
N LYS A 312 -4.17 6.74 -13.97
CA LYS A 312 -4.56 5.53 -14.70
C LYS A 312 -4.10 4.35 -13.85
N ARG A 313 -5.03 3.68 -13.18
CA ARG A 313 -4.72 2.50 -12.36
C ARG A 313 -3.97 1.52 -13.26
N TYR A 314 -2.84 1.01 -12.78
CA TYR A 314 -2.12 0.00 -13.54
C TYR A 314 -3.01 -1.21 -13.80
N HIS A 315 -3.20 -1.51 -15.08
CA HIS A 315 -3.90 -2.69 -15.57
C HIS A 315 -2.90 -3.52 -16.37
N PRO A 316 -2.68 -4.80 -16.00
CA PRO A 316 -1.91 -5.70 -16.83
C PRO A 316 -2.58 -5.81 -18.20
N ILE A 317 -1.79 -5.61 -19.25
CA ILE A 317 -2.21 -5.77 -20.65
C ILE A 317 -1.45 -6.92 -21.32
N THR A 318 -0.55 -7.55 -20.58
CA THR A 318 0.32 -8.63 -20.99
C THR A 318 -0.03 -9.89 -20.20
N SER A 319 0.19 -11.08 -20.78
CA SER A 319 -0.08 -12.35 -20.09
C SER A 319 0.72 -13.49 -20.71
N GLU A 320 1.23 -14.39 -19.85
CA GLU A 320 1.93 -15.61 -20.27
C GLU A 320 1.02 -16.60 -21.02
N LEU A 321 -0.30 -16.49 -20.89
CA LEU A 321 -1.28 -17.34 -21.58
C LEU A 321 -1.65 -16.82 -22.97
N SER A 322 -1.21 -15.60 -23.33
CA SER A 322 -1.62 -14.91 -24.55
C SER A 322 -0.77 -15.24 -25.79
N HIS A 323 -0.01 -16.35 -25.76
CA HIS A 323 0.85 -16.80 -26.87
C HIS A 323 0.16 -16.99 -28.22
N HIS A 324 -1.17 -17.11 -28.24
CA HIS A 324 -1.96 -17.24 -29.47
C HIS A 324 -2.57 -15.93 -29.97
N ASN A 325 -2.36 -14.81 -29.25
CA ASN A 325 -2.89 -13.51 -29.62
C ASN A 325 -1.85 -12.73 -30.44
N HIS A 326 -1.88 -12.93 -31.77
CA HIS A 326 -0.91 -12.37 -32.73
C HIS A 326 -0.77 -10.84 -32.62
N ASP A 327 -1.86 -10.15 -32.28
CA ASP A 327 -1.94 -8.69 -32.15
C ASP A 327 -1.04 -8.15 -31.02
N TYR A 328 -0.91 -8.88 -29.91
CA TYR A 328 -0.13 -8.43 -28.75
C TYR A 328 1.39 -8.53 -28.97
N HIS A 329 1.86 -9.64 -29.54
CA HIS A 329 3.29 -9.80 -29.86
C HIS A 329 3.75 -8.77 -30.89
N GLN A 330 2.89 -8.46 -31.88
CA GLN A 330 3.14 -7.40 -32.85
C GLN A 330 3.30 -6.04 -32.16
N GLN A 331 2.43 -5.69 -31.21
CA GLN A 331 2.53 -4.42 -30.48
C GLN A 331 3.83 -4.28 -29.67
N ILE A 332 4.29 -5.35 -29.00
CA ILE A 332 5.59 -5.35 -28.32
C ILE A 332 6.72 -5.09 -29.31
N ASP A 333 6.72 -5.82 -30.42
CA ASP A 333 7.77 -5.70 -31.43
C ASP A 333 7.74 -4.34 -32.13
N ASP A 334 6.57 -3.77 -32.38
CA ASP A 334 6.40 -2.43 -32.95
C ASP A 334 6.97 -1.36 -32.02
N ILE A 335 6.63 -1.38 -30.72
CA ILE A 335 7.23 -0.46 -29.74
C ILE A 335 8.74 -0.68 -29.66
N TRP A 336 9.20 -1.94 -29.69
CA TRP A 336 10.61 -2.26 -29.61
C TRP A 336 11.40 -1.77 -30.82
N GLN A 337 10.87 -1.92 -32.03
CA GLN A 337 11.50 -1.46 -33.27
C GLN A 337 11.58 0.07 -33.34
N ASN A 338 10.62 0.77 -32.74
CA ASN A 338 10.59 2.23 -32.67
C ASN A 338 11.36 2.83 -31.48
N ARG A 339 12.06 2.02 -30.69
CA ARG A 339 12.90 2.52 -29.58
C ARG A 339 14.02 3.40 -30.11
N LYS A 340 14.38 4.43 -29.35
CA LYS A 340 15.67 5.11 -29.51
C LYS A 340 16.75 4.26 -28.84
N SER A 341 17.95 4.26 -29.39
CA SER A 341 19.10 3.58 -28.82
C SER A 341 20.38 4.32 -29.16
N GLY A 342 21.42 4.10 -28.35
CA GLY A 342 22.73 4.69 -28.60
C GLY A 342 23.79 4.13 -27.66
N TYR A 343 24.93 4.79 -27.64
CA TYR A 343 26.03 4.51 -26.71
C TYR A 343 26.39 5.79 -25.97
N PHE A 344 26.74 5.67 -24.69
CA PHE A 344 27.42 6.71 -23.93
C PHE A 344 28.75 6.17 -23.40
N LYS A 345 29.64 7.07 -22.99
CA LYS A 345 30.94 6.69 -22.43
C LYS A 345 30.80 6.56 -20.94
N GLY A 346 30.81 5.32 -20.46
CA GLY A 346 30.84 4.97 -19.04
C GLY A 346 32.21 5.20 -18.40
N ALA A 347 32.35 4.80 -17.14
CA ALA A 347 33.60 4.94 -16.41
C ALA A 347 34.77 4.25 -17.14
N MET A 348 35.94 4.88 -17.11
CA MET A 348 37.10 4.46 -17.90
C MET A 348 36.84 4.43 -19.42
N ASN A 349 35.90 5.25 -19.91
CA ASN A 349 35.57 5.45 -21.33
C ASN A 349 35.02 4.19 -22.04
N ASN A 350 34.39 3.29 -21.27
CA ASN A 350 33.79 2.05 -21.77
C ASN A 350 32.48 2.36 -22.53
N ASP A 351 32.25 1.74 -23.69
CA ASP A 351 31.02 1.93 -24.45
C ASP A 351 29.83 1.21 -23.79
N ILE A 352 28.84 1.98 -23.34
CA ILE A 352 27.62 1.48 -22.70
C ILE A 352 26.41 1.70 -23.60
N ALA A 353 25.78 0.61 -24.02
CA ALA A 353 24.58 0.64 -24.85
C ALA A 353 23.35 1.02 -24.01
N TRP A 354 22.51 1.89 -24.55
CA TRP A 354 21.27 2.32 -23.91
C TRP A 354 20.09 2.34 -24.87
N ILE A 355 18.89 2.28 -24.31
CA ILE A 355 17.62 2.44 -25.02
C ILE A 355 16.72 3.46 -24.33
N ASN A 356 15.85 4.08 -25.13
CA ASN A 356 14.74 4.88 -24.68
C ASN A 356 13.45 4.51 -25.44
N VAL A 357 12.37 4.29 -24.69
CA VAL A 357 11.07 3.91 -25.22
C VAL A 357 10.02 4.92 -24.75
N ASN A 358 9.20 5.37 -25.70
CA ASN A 358 8.16 6.38 -25.51
C ASN A 358 8.69 7.78 -25.05
N PRO A 359 9.65 8.40 -25.79
CA PRO A 359 10.19 9.72 -25.46
C PRO A 359 9.16 10.85 -25.45
N GLN A 360 8.00 10.66 -26.10
CA GLN A 360 6.95 11.67 -26.19
C GLN A 360 5.98 11.62 -25.00
N ASN A 361 6.15 10.68 -24.07
CA ASN A 361 5.37 10.62 -22.85
C ASN A 361 5.94 11.57 -21.80
N HIS A 362 5.38 12.78 -21.74
CA HIS A 362 5.91 13.89 -20.93
C HIS A 362 5.51 13.89 -19.45
N THR A 363 5.01 12.76 -18.91
CA THR A 363 4.43 12.78 -17.55
C THR A 363 5.36 12.26 -16.47
N ARG A 364 6.10 11.15 -16.68
CA ARG A 364 7.02 10.53 -15.69
C ARG A 364 8.11 9.70 -16.36
N THR A 365 9.31 9.67 -15.77
CA THR A 365 10.45 8.88 -16.27
C THR A 365 10.68 7.64 -15.41
N LEU A 366 10.91 6.49 -16.03
CA LEU A 366 11.29 5.24 -15.35
C LEU A 366 12.61 4.73 -15.90
N VAL A 367 13.59 4.55 -15.02
CA VAL A 367 14.89 3.94 -15.33
C VAL A 367 14.89 2.49 -14.85
N ILE A 368 15.06 1.55 -15.78
CA ILE A 368 15.15 0.12 -15.48
C ILE A 368 16.63 -0.29 -15.39
N VAL A 369 17.06 -0.74 -14.21
CA VAL A 369 18.43 -1.18 -13.92
C VAL A 369 18.47 -2.70 -13.78
N GLN A 370 18.96 -3.37 -14.80
CA GLN A 370 18.92 -4.83 -14.93
C GLN A 370 19.88 -5.58 -14.00
N GLY A 371 19.67 -6.89 -13.88
CA GLY A 371 20.54 -7.81 -13.16
C GLY A 371 21.78 -8.23 -13.95
N ARG A 372 22.56 -9.13 -13.35
CA ARG A 372 23.74 -9.72 -13.97
C ARG A 372 23.32 -10.81 -14.95
N ASN A 373 24.04 -10.95 -16.07
CA ASN A 373 23.73 -11.94 -17.11
C ASN A 373 22.34 -11.71 -17.71
N GLU A 374 22.05 -10.45 -17.98
CA GLU A 374 20.81 -9.98 -18.58
C GLU A 374 21.11 -8.93 -19.64
N SER A 375 20.08 -8.56 -20.36
CA SER A 375 20.09 -7.41 -21.25
C SER A 375 18.73 -6.75 -21.27
N PHE A 376 18.64 -5.47 -21.67
CA PHE A 376 17.37 -4.76 -21.78
C PHE A 376 16.39 -5.51 -22.72
N TRP A 377 16.92 -6.33 -23.63
CA TRP A 377 16.15 -7.24 -24.49
C TRP A 377 15.29 -8.26 -23.72
N LYS A 378 15.70 -8.66 -22.51
CA LYS A 378 14.91 -9.51 -21.60
C LYS A 378 13.60 -8.83 -21.19
N TYR A 379 13.61 -7.51 -21.10
CA TYR A 379 12.53 -6.71 -20.51
C TYR A 379 11.53 -6.19 -21.54
N LYS A 380 11.60 -6.60 -22.82
CA LYS A 380 10.68 -6.16 -23.90
C LYS A 380 9.21 -6.09 -23.47
N GLU A 381 8.70 -7.17 -22.88
CA GLU A 381 7.31 -7.26 -22.43
C GLU A 381 6.98 -6.27 -21.31
N VAL A 382 7.85 -6.17 -20.30
CA VAL A 382 7.66 -5.23 -19.17
C VAL A 382 7.80 -3.78 -19.64
N ILE A 383 8.73 -3.50 -20.54
CA ILE A 383 8.93 -2.19 -21.15
C ILE A 383 7.69 -1.79 -21.95
N TYR A 384 7.15 -2.69 -22.78
CA TYR A 384 5.90 -2.45 -23.50
C TYR A 384 4.77 -2.07 -22.53
N GLU A 385 4.57 -2.87 -21.48
CA GLU A 385 3.50 -2.67 -20.50
C GLU A 385 3.63 -1.35 -19.72
N LEU A 386 4.84 -1.05 -19.25
CA LEU A 386 5.10 0.16 -18.45
C LEU A 386 5.21 1.42 -19.32
N SER A 387 5.50 1.30 -20.62
CA SER A 387 5.60 2.45 -21.53
C SER A 387 4.27 3.21 -21.67
N GLN A 388 3.16 2.57 -21.34
CA GLN A 388 1.83 3.20 -21.27
C GLN A 388 1.73 4.28 -20.18
N TYR A 389 2.66 4.27 -19.22
CA TYR A 389 2.66 5.13 -18.03
C TYR A 389 3.94 5.97 -17.89
N PHE A 390 5.04 5.55 -18.51
CA PHE A 390 6.34 6.21 -18.38
C PHE A 390 7.04 6.44 -19.72
N ASN A 391 7.91 7.45 -19.74
CA ASN A 391 9.07 7.49 -20.61
C ASN A 391 10.15 6.56 -20.01
N ILE A 392 10.53 5.49 -20.72
CA ILE A 392 11.38 4.43 -20.17
C ILE A 392 12.80 4.53 -20.70
N TYR A 393 13.76 4.46 -19.78
CA TYR A 393 15.19 4.34 -20.08
C TYR A 393 15.74 3.04 -19.49
N SER A 394 16.67 2.41 -20.21
CA SER A 394 17.44 1.28 -19.70
C SER A 394 18.78 1.21 -20.44
N PHE A 395 19.73 0.48 -19.87
CA PHE A 395 21.06 0.29 -20.43
C PHE A 395 21.58 -1.09 -20.11
N ASP A 396 22.53 -1.55 -20.92
CA ASP A 396 23.26 -2.78 -20.65
C ASP A 396 24.50 -2.47 -19.82
N HIS A 397 24.62 -3.08 -18.64
CA HIS A 397 25.84 -2.93 -17.82
C HIS A 397 27.10 -3.28 -18.62
N ARG A 398 28.23 -2.63 -18.31
CA ARG A 398 29.54 -3.00 -18.87
C ARG A 398 29.76 -4.52 -18.80
N GLY A 399 30.31 -5.10 -19.86
CA GLY A 399 30.59 -6.53 -19.91
C GLY A 399 29.42 -7.45 -20.27
N GLN A 400 28.17 -6.95 -20.37
CA GLN A 400 27.01 -7.76 -20.75
C GLN A 400 26.12 -7.08 -21.81
N GLY A 401 25.26 -7.88 -22.45
CA GLY A 401 24.34 -7.40 -23.48
C GLY A 401 25.05 -6.78 -24.69
N GLU A 402 24.58 -5.61 -25.14
CA GLU A 402 25.14 -4.84 -26.26
C GLU A 402 26.31 -3.91 -25.87
N SER A 403 26.64 -3.82 -24.57
CA SER A 403 27.75 -3.01 -24.08
C SER A 403 29.11 -3.67 -24.30
N GLN A 404 30.16 -2.85 -24.28
CA GLN A 404 31.54 -3.31 -24.48
C GLN A 404 31.93 -4.42 -23.50
N ARG A 405 32.59 -5.46 -24.03
CA ARG A 405 33.08 -6.60 -23.26
C ARG A 405 34.41 -6.29 -22.58
N LEU A 406 34.61 -6.86 -21.38
CA LEU A 406 35.73 -6.55 -20.49
C LEU A 406 36.84 -7.61 -20.49
N ALA A 407 36.68 -8.68 -21.27
CA ALA A 407 37.63 -9.78 -21.36
C ALA A 407 37.68 -10.31 -22.80
N GLU A 408 38.78 -10.99 -23.15
CA GLU A 408 38.94 -11.64 -24.46
C GLU A 408 37.83 -12.66 -24.73
N HIS A 409 37.46 -13.45 -23.70
CA HIS A 409 36.29 -14.32 -23.78
C HIS A 409 35.02 -13.50 -23.53
N SER A 410 34.27 -13.20 -24.59
CA SER A 410 33.10 -12.32 -24.57
C SER A 410 32.01 -12.72 -23.57
N GLU A 411 31.86 -14.03 -23.31
CA GLU A 411 30.88 -14.54 -22.35
C GLU A 411 31.37 -14.56 -20.89
N LEU A 412 32.61 -14.15 -20.58
CA LEU A 412 33.08 -14.10 -19.19
C LEU A 412 32.47 -12.91 -18.45
N GLY A 413 31.74 -13.17 -17.37
CA GLY A 413 31.32 -12.12 -16.44
C GLY A 413 32.49 -11.63 -15.61
N HIS A 414 32.95 -10.40 -15.87
CA HIS A 414 34.09 -9.80 -15.19
C HIS A 414 33.83 -8.33 -14.85
N VAL A 415 34.46 -7.83 -13.80
CA VAL A 415 34.62 -6.40 -13.52
C VAL A 415 35.86 -6.22 -12.64
N ASP A 416 36.61 -5.15 -12.86
CA ASP A 416 37.78 -4.82 -12.04
C ASP A 416 37.37 -4.28 -10.66
N GLN A 417 36.35 -3.44 -10.64
CA GLN A 417 35.79 -2.82 -9.43
C GLN A 417 34.28 -2.73 -9.57
N PHE A 418 33.51 -3.10 -8.54
CA PHE A 418 32.06 -2.99 -8.61
C PHE A 418 31.59 -1.55 -8.80
N GLU A 419 32.33 -0.58 -8.24
CA GLU A 419 32.05 0.86 -8.33
C GLU A 419 31.87 1.34 -9.77
N HIS A 420 32.57 0.73 -10.73
CA HIS A 420 32.42 1.07 -12.13
C HIS A 420 30.99 0.89 -12.67
N TYR A 421 30.19 -0.04 -12.12
CA TYR A 421 28.76 -0.16 -12.47
C TYR A 421 27.94 1.00 -11.90
N VAL A 422 28.32 1.51 -10.73
CA VAL A 422 27.65 2.62 -10.05
C VAL A 422 27.96 3.93 -10.78
N GLU A 423 29.22 4.14 -11.14
CA GLU A 423 29.68 5.27 -11.96
C GLU A 423 29.01 5.29 -13.34
N ASP A 424 28.86 4.12 -13.98
CA ASP A 424 28.11 4.01 -15.24
C ASP A 424 26.64 4.43 -15.08
N LEU A 425 25.99 4.02 -13.99
CA LEU A 425 24.60 4.42 -13.72
C LEU A 425 24.50 5.94 -13.49
N ALA A 426 25.47 6.52 -12.76
CA ALA A 426 25.52 7.96 -12.53
C ALA A 426 25.65 8.74 -13.85
N GLN A 427 26.62 8.36 -14.69
CA GLN A 427 26.83 8.97 -16.01
C GLN A 427 25.64 8.76 -16.94
N PHE A 428 25.01 7.59 -16.89
CA PHE A 428 23.79 7.33 -17.68
C PHE A 428 22.67 8.32 -17.32
N LEU A 429 22.45 8.53 -16.02
CA LEU A 429 21.42 9.45 -15.55
C LEU A 429 21.74 10.89 -15.97
N GLU A 430 22.98 11.34 -15.76
CA GLU A 430 23.42 12.70 -16.07
C GLU A 430 23.44 13.00 -17.58
N GLU A 431 24.04 12.14 -18.39
CA GLU A 431 24.27 12.43 -19.81
C GLU A 431 23.07 12.05 -20.70
N VAL A 432 22.39 10.95 -20.38
CA VAL A 432 21.35 10.38 -21.25
C VAL A 432 19.95 10.70 -20.76
N VAL A 433 19.69 10.62 -19.45
CA VAL A 433 18.34 10.80 -18.88
C VAL A 433 18.04 12.28 -18.59
N GLU A 434 18.99 13.03 -18.01
CA GLU A 434 18.77 14.41 -17.53
C GLU A 434 18.73 15.47 -18.64
N SER A 435 19.13 15.14 -19.88
CA SER A 435 19.25 16.14 -20.96
C SER A 435 17.93 16.62 -21.59
N GLN A 436 16.77 16.03 -21.26
CA GLN A 436 15.48 16.38 -21.90
C GLN A 436 14.30 16.63 -20.94
N HIS A 437 14.33 16.20 -19.67
CA HIS A 437 13.15 16.26 -18.78
C HIS A 437 13.53 16.51 -17.30
N LYS A 438 13.12 17.64 -16.74
CA LYS A 438 13.28 18.00 -15.30
C LYS A 438 12.25 17.31 -14.38
N ASP A 439 11.60 16.26 -14.84
CA ASP A 439 10.46 15.61 -14.18
C ASP A 439 10.88 14.36 -13.39
N GLU A 440 10.02 13.95 -12.47
CA GLU A 440 10.23 12.89 -11.47
C GLU A 440 10.82 11.58 -12.05
N VAL A 441 12.06 11.25 -11.67
CA VAL A 441 12.71 9.98 -12.07
C VAL A 441 12.37 8.89 -11.07
N MET A 442 11.80 7.79 -11.55
CA MET A 442 11.60 6.55 -10.80
C MET A 442 12.63 5.51 -11.23
N MET A 443 13.02 4.60 -10.34
CA MET A 443 13.92 3.50 -10.64
C MET A 443 13.29 2.14 -10.37
N LEU A 444 13.38 1.23 -11.33
CA LEU A 444 13.05 -0.19 -11.15
C LEU A 444 14.32 -1.01 -11.33
N ALA A 445 14.86 -1.55 -10.24
CA ALA A 445 16.11 -2.30 -10.29
C ALA A 445 15.93 -3.77 -9.92
N HIS A 446 16.70 -4.65 -10.56
CA HIS A 446 16.63 -6.09 -10.36
C HIS A 446 17.98 -6.70 -9.99
N SER A 447 18.02 -7.61 -9.00
CA SER A 447 19.20 -8.42 -8.67
C SER A 447 20.48 -7.58 -8.51
N MET A 448 21.54 -7.82 -9.30
CA MET A 448 22.77 -7.00 -9.31
C MET A 448 22.46 -5.51 -9.51
N GLY A 449 21.54 -5.16 -10.40
CA GLY A 449 21.09 -3.79 -10.62
C GLY A 449 20.51 -3.15 -9.37
N GLY A 450 19.91 -3.95 -8.47
CA GLY A 450 19.48 -3.47 -7.15
C GLY A 450 20.65 -3.02 -6.28
N ALA A 451 21.76 -3.77 -6.27
CA ALA A 451 22.97 -3.38 -5.53
C ALA A 451 23.67 -2.15 -6.15
N VAL A 452 23.63 -2.03 -7.48
CA VAL A 452 24.12 -0.84 -8.20
C VAL A 452 23.27 0.38 -7.85
N ALA A 453 21.95 0.26 -7.98
CA ALA A 453 21.01 1.35 -7.71
C ALA A 453 21.10 1.82 -6.25
N THR A 454 21.17 0.93 -5.26
CA THR A 454 21.25 1.37 -3.85
C THR A 454 22.57 2.04 -3.50
N GLN A 455 23.69 1.62 -4.09
CA GLN A 455 24.98 2.30 -3.87
C GLN A 455 24.99 3.68 -4.54
N TYR A 456 24.37 3.81 -5.73
CA TYR A 456 24.14 5.11 -6.36
C TYR A 456 23.31 6.04 -5.47
N LEU A 457 22.15 5.56 -4.99
CA LEU A 457 21.24 6.33 -4.13
C LEU A 457 21.86 6.72 -2.77
N ALA A 458 22.90 6.02 -2.32
CA ALA A 458 23.60 6.34 -1.09
C ALA A 458 24.77 7.32 -1.30
N SER A 459 25.34 7.39 -2.50
CA SER A 459 26.65 8.03 -2.73
C SER A 459 26.61 9.24 -3.67
N TYR A 460 25.53 9.42 -4.43
CA TYR A 460 25.41 10.48 -5.44
C TYR A 460 24.23 11.42 -5.13
N ASP A 461 24.41 12.71 -5.41
CA ASP A 461 23.30 13.64 -5.51
C ASP A 461 22.43 13.27 -6.71
N HIS A 462 21.12 13.18 -6.52
CA HIS A 462 20.24 12.66 -7.55
C HIS A 462 18.81 13.19 -7.45
N ASN A 463 18.08 13.15 -8.57
CA ASN A 463 16.67 13.50 -8.64
C ASN A 463 15.71 12.29 -8.56
N VAL A 464 16.23 11.09 -8.24
CA VAL A 464 15.42 9.88 -8.09
C VAL A 464 14.44 10.05 -6.95
N LYS A 465 13.16 9.88 -7.25
CA LYS A 465 12.09 10.09 -6.29
C LYS A 465 11.70 8.81 -5.57
N ALA A 466 11.67 7.68 -6.25
CA ALA A 466 11.43 6.37 -5.63
C ALA A 466 12.13 5.26 -6.39
N CYS A 467 12.51 4.20 -5.68
CA CYS A 467 13.16 3.04 -6.24
C CYS A 467 12.47 1.74 -5.81
N ALA A 468 11.91 0.98 -6.76
CA ALA A 468 11.48 -0.38 -6.50
C ALA A 468 12.61 -1.36 -6.83
N LEU A 469 12.89 -2.27 -5.91
CA LEU A 469 13.93 -3.29 -6.00
C LEU A 469 13.26 -4.67 -6.08
N THR A 470 13.50 -5.41 -7.15
CA THR A 470 13.04 -6.81 -7.26
C THR A 470 14.21 -7.75 -7.03
N SER A 471 14.12 -8.55 -5.97
CA SER A 471 15.15 -9.53 -5.61
C SER A 471 16.57 -8.96 -5.51
N PRO A 472 16.80 -7.81 -4.82
CA PRO A 472 18.10 -7.13 -4.86
C PRO A 472 19.26 -7.98 -4.31
N MET A 473 20.43 -7.87 -4.92
CA MET A 473 21.65 -8.61 -4.59
C MET A 473 22.42 -7.99 -3.42
N PHE A 474 21.82 -7.92 -2.24
CA PHE A 474 22.55 -7.52 -1.01
C PHE A 474 23.40 -8.65 -0.41
N GLY A 475 23.25 -9.86 -0.96
CA GLY A 475 24.11 -11.00 -0.73
C GLY A 475 23.81 -12.09 -1.76
N ILE A 476 24.80 -12.93 -2.08
CA ILE A 476 24.68 -14.03 -3.05
C ILE A 476 24.69 -15.38 -2.34
N LYS A 477 23.87 -16.33 -2.80
CA LYS A 477 23.92 -17.73 -2.33
C LYS A 477 25.00 -18.49 -3.12
N LEU A 478 26.15 -18.73 -2.48
CA LEU A 478 27.22 -19.52 -3.08
C LEU A 478 26.97 -21.03 -2.89
N PRO A 479 27.20 -21.88 -3.90
CA PRO A 479 27.13 -23.33 -3.74
C PRO A 479 28.06 -23.83 -2.63
N LYS A 480 27.62 -24.83 -1.85
CA LYS A 480 28.37 -25.37 -0.69
C LYS A 480 29.80 -25.83 -1.01
N VAL A 481 30.08 -26.23 -2.26
CA VAL A 481 31.44 -26.62 -2.73
C VAL A 481 32.39 -25.42 -2.78
N VAL A 482 31.89 -24.23 -3.12
CA VAL A 482 32.67 -22.96 -3.06
C VAL A 482 32.64 -22.39 -1.64
N GLY A 483 31.59 -22.68 -0.87
CA GLY A 483 31.46 -22.30 0.55
C GLY A 483 32.51 -22.89 1.49
N GLY A 484 33.31 -23.87 1.04
CA GLY A 484 34.49 -24.38 1.75
C GLY A 484 35.80 -23.63 1.45
N ILE A 485 35.83 -22.80 0.41
CA ILE A 485 37.00 -21.98 0.05
C ILE A 485 36.83 -20.63 0.75
N GLN A 486 37.69 -20.37 1.75
CA GLN A 486 37.66 -19.10 2.48
C GLN A 486 37.78 -17.91 1.50
N THR A 487 37.05 -16.82 1.75
CA THR A 487 37.08 -15.59 0.94
C THR A 487 38.51 -15.03 0.76
N ALA A 488 39.41 -15.31 1.71
CA ALA A 488 40.83 -15.04 1.62
C ALA A 488 41.52 -15.74 0.43
N THR A 489 41.17 -17.01 0.16
CA THR A 489 41.73 -17.79 -0.96
C THR A 489 41.23 -17.28 -2.31
N ILE A 490 39.97 -16.84 -2.42
CA ILE A 490 39.43 -16.23 -3.65
C ILE A 490 40.13 -14.90 -3.95
N LYS A 491 40.40 -14.08 -2.91
CA LYS A 491 41.18 -12.84 -3.06
C LYS A 491 42.63 -13.10 -3.47
N LEU A 492 43.26 -14.15 -2.94
CA LEU A 492 44.63 -14.50 -3.31
C LEU A 492 44.71 -14.98 -4.76
N ILE A 493 43.76 -15.81 -5.21
CA ILE A 493 43.70 -16.29 -6.60
C ILE A 493 43.42 -15.13 -7.56
N SER A 494 42.53 -14.19 -7.20
CA SER A 494 42.23 -13.04 -8.06
C SER A 494 43.40 -12.05 -8.18
N GLN A 495 44.24 -11.92 -7.14
CA GLN A 495 45.45 -11.10 -7.19
C GLN A 495 46.59 -11.74 -8.00
N LEU A 496 46.58 -13.06 -8.17
CA LEU A 496 47.61 -13.80 -8.90
C LEU A 496 47.28 -14.04 -10.39
N GLN A 497 46.02 -13.86 -10.80
CA GLN A 497 45.61 -13.98 -12.20
C GLN A 497 45.95 -12.70 -12.99
N LYS A 498 46.87 -12.82 -13.96
CA LYS A 498 47.25 -11.70 -14.85
C LYS A 498 46.19 -11.38 -15.91
N THR A 499 45.36 -12.36 -16.28
CA THR A 499 44.26 -12.19 -17.24
C THR A 499 42.97 -12.76 -16.67
N PRO A 500 41.81 -12.09 -16.86
CA PRO A 500 40.53 -12.59 -16.39
C PRO A 500 40.18 -13.94 -17.02
N ASN A 501 39.78 -14.92 -16.19
CA ASN A 501 39.27 -16.21 -16.63
C ASN A 501 38.12 -16.68 -15.72
N PHE A 502 37.37 -17.69 -16.14
CA PHE A 502 36.27 -18.28 -15.36
C PHE A 502 36.76 -18.77 -13.99
N ALA A 503 35.94 -18.53 -12.97
CA ALA A 503 36.18 -19.11 -11.64
C ALA A 503 36.05 -20.64 -11.68
N PRO A 504 36.63 -21.36 -10.70
CA PRO A 504 36.43 -22.81 -10.60
C PRO A 504 34.94 -23.17 -10.64
N THR A 505 34.57 -24.17 -11.45
CA THR A 505 33.18 -24.61 -11.73
C THR A 505 32.31 -23.68 -12.58
N GLN A 506 32.81 -22.52 -12.98
CA GLN A 506 32.14 -21.61 -13.90
C GLN A 506 32.57 -21.89 -15.35
N THR A 507 31.66 -21.73 -16.29
CA THR A 507 31.88 -22.00 -17.72
C THR A 507 31.26 -20.91 -18.58
N ALA A 508 31.53 -20.95 -19.88
CA ALA A 508 30.80 -20.21 -20.91
C ALA A 508 29.28 -20.49 -20.85
N PHE A 509 28.48 -19.78 -21.65
CA PHE A 509 27.02 -19.90 -21.64
C PHE A 509 26.57 -21.35 -21.87
N VAL A 510 25.68 -21.84 -21.00
CA VAL A 510 25.06 -23.16 -21.11
C VAL A 510 23.56 -23.00 -21.07
N THR A 511 22.88 -23.55 -22.08
CA THR A 511 21.41 -23.58 -22.12
C THR A 511 20.87 -24.46 -20.99
N LYS A 512 20.07 -23.87 -20.11
CA LYS A 512 19.39 -24.58 -19.02
C LYS A 512 18.01 -25.08 -19.47
N THR A 513 17.56 -26.19 -18.89
CA THR A 513 16.16 -26.63 -19.01
C THR A 513 15.27 -25.86 -18.04
N PHE A 514 13.96 -25.86 -18.30
CA PHE A 514 13.00 -25.19 -17.43
C PHE A 514 12.95 -25.82 -16.03
N GLU A 515 13.01 -27.15 -15.92
CA GLU A 515 12.94 -27.86 -14.63
C GLU A 515 14.10 -27.52 -13.70
N GLY A 516 15.28 -27.19 -14.25
CA GLY A 516 16.49 -26.84 -13.51
C GLY A 516 16.69 -25.34 -13.29
N ASN A 517 15.67 -24.50 -13.50
CA ASN A 517 15.80 -23.05 -13.39
C ASN A 517 15.30 -22.50 -12.05
N ASP A 518 16.07 -21.60 -11.44
CA ASP A 518 15.72 -20.89 -10.20
C ASP A 518 15.11 -19.49 -10.44
N HIS A 519 14.85 -19.10 -11.69
CA HIS A 519 14.60 -17.71 -12.07
C HIS A 519 13.12 -17.42 -12.22
N THR A 520 12.39 -18.27 -12.95
CA THR A 520 10.96 -18.08 -13.23
C THR A 520 10.21 -19.41 -13.18
N SER A 521 8.98 -19.37 -12.73
CA SER A 521 7.99 -20.46 -12.80
C SER A 521 7.09 -20.35 -14.04
N SER A 522 7.28 -19.33 -14.89
CA SER A 522 6.65 -19.23 -16.21
C SER A 522 7.45 -20.01 -17.26
N PRO A 523 6.94 -21.14 -17.79
CA PRO A 523 7.62 -21.88 -18.86
C PRO A 523 7.77 -21.05 -20.14
N ASN A 524 6.78 -20.19 -20.36
CA ASN A 524 6.61 -19.36 -21.53
C ASN A 524 7.63 -18.22 -21.59
N ARG A 525 7.75 -17.43 -20.51
CA ARG A 525 8.77 -16.38 -20.41
C ARG A 525 10.18 -16.95 -20.30
N PHE A 526 10.34 -18.11 -19.65
CA PHE A 526 11.61 -18.84 -19.65
C PHE A 526 12.06 -19.20 -21.06
N LYS A 527 11.16 -19.82 -21.85
CA LYS A 527 11.44 -20.20 -23.23
C LYS A 527 11.77 -18.97 -24.08
N ALA A 528 10.98 -17.91 -23.99
CA ALA A 528 11.22 -16.67 -24.73
C ALA A 528 12.63 -16.09 -24.45
N TYR A 529 13.06 -16.10 -23.19
CA TYR A 529 14.40 -15.63 -22.82
C TYR A 529 15.51 -16.60 -23.30
N SER A 530 15.29 -17.90 -23.20
CA SER A 530 16.22 -18.92 -23.72
C SER A 530 16.39 -18.82 -25.24
N ASP A 531 15.29 -18.63 -25.97
CA ASP A 531 15.27 -18.46 -27.43
C ASP A 531 15.98 -17.15 -27.83
N LEU A 532 15.77 -16.05 -27.09
CA LEU A 532 16.48 -14.78 -27.30
C LEU A 532 18.01 -14.99 -27.23
N LEU A 533 18.52 -15.60 -26.15
CA LEU A 533 19.95 -15.83 -26.01
C LEU A 533 20.47 -16.83 -27.05
N SER A 534 19.66 -17.83 -27.43
CA SER A 534 20.02 -18.80 -28.47
C SER A 534 20.18 -18.13 -29.83
N ASN A 535 19.28 -17.21 -30.18
CA ASN A 535 19.28 -16.50 -31.47
C ASN A 535 20.24 -15.31 -31.53
N HIS A 536 20.64 -14.76 -30.37
CA HIS A 536 21.56 -13.61 -30.28
C HIS A 536 22.79 -13.93 -29.41
N PRO A 537 23.79 -14.68 -29.94
CA PRO A 537 24.98 -15.06 -29.18
C PRO A 537 25.77 -13.87 -28.61
N ASN A 538 25.70 -12.72 -29.28
CA ASN A 538 26.34 -11.48 -28.83
C ASN A 538 25.78 -10.93 -27.52
N LEU A 539 24.57 -11.32 -27.09
CA LEU A 539 23.96 -10.91 -25.82
C LEU A 539 24.35 -11.82 -24.65
N ARG A 540 24.91 -13.01 -24.92
CA ARG A 540 25.17 -14.04 -23.90
C ARG A 540 26.19 -13.57 -22.87
N LEU A 541 26.03 -14.10 -21.68
CA LEU A 541 27.05 -14.13 -20.65
C LEU A 541 27.00 -15.51 -19.97
N GLY A 542 28.16 -16.08 -19.71
CA GLY A 542 28.34 -17.36 -19.04
C GLY A 542 28.48 -17.17 -17.54
N GLY A 543 29.44 -17.86 -16.94
CA GLY A 543 29.85 -17.73 -15.56
C GLY A 543 30.74 -16.52 -15.30
N VAL A 544 31.24 -16.43 -14.07
CA VAL A 544 31.95 -15.25 -13.56
C VAL A 544 33.43 -15.54 -13.29
N SER A 545 34.26 -14.49 -13.28
CA SER A 545 35.63 -14.60 -12.78
C SER A 545 35.69 -14.57 -11.24
N PRO A 546 36.77 -15.07 -10.61
CA PRO A 546 36.95 -14.99 -9.16
C PRO A 546 36.90 -13.54 -8.63
N LYS A 547 37.42 -12.61 -9.44
CA LYS A 547 37.40 -11.19 -9.14
C LYS A 547 35.97 -10.65 -9.06
N TRP A 548 35.11 -10.97 -10.03
CA TRP A 548 33.71 -10.56 -10.00
C TRP A 548 32.99 -11.09 -8.74
N ILE A 549 33.25 -12.35 -8.33
CA ILE A 549 32.67 -12.90 -7.09
C ILE A 549 33.08 -12.07 -5.87
N SER A 550 34.38 -11.74 -5.76
CA SER A 550 34.89 -10.92 -4.66
C SER A 550 34.25 -9.53 -4.65
N GLU A 551 34.12 -8.89 -5.82
CA GLU A 551 33.51 -7.57 -5.97
C GLU A 551 32.00 -7.60 -5.64
N ALA A 552 31.26 -8.62 -6.08
CA ALA A 552 29.83 -8.78 -5.78
C ALA A 552 29.57 -8.99 -4.28
N VAL A 553 30.41 -9.79 -3.60
CA VAL A 553 30.31 -9.98 -2.14
C VAL A 553 30.62 -8.68 -1.39
N ALA A 554 31.61 -7.91 -1.85
CA ALA A 554 31.93 -6.61 -1.27
C ALA A 554 30.79 -5.61 -1.47
N ALA A 555 30.22 -5.54 -2.68
CA ALA A 555 29.09 -4.67 -3.01
C ALA A 555 27.86 -4.94 -2.13
N GLY A 556 27.50 -6.21 -1.90
CA GLY A 556 26.40 -6.56 -1.00
C GLY A 556 26.62 -6.05 0.43
N LYS A 557 27.86 -6.16 0.95
CA LYS A 557 28.22 -5.61 2.26
C LYS A 557 28.16 -4.08 2.29
N ASN A 558 28.60 -3.42 1.22
CA ASN A 558 28.53 -1.96 1.11
C ASN A 558 27.07 -1.49 1.11
N CYS A 559 26.19 -2.16 0.37
CA CYS A 559 24.75 -1.85 0.37
C CYS A 559 24.16 -1.88 1.79
N LEU A 560 24.51 -2.90 2.59
CA LEU A 560 24.04 -3.03 3.97
C LEU A 560 24.61 -1.96 4.91
N ALA A 561 25.87 -1.56 4.69
CA ALA A 561 26.56 -0.56 5.50
C ALA A 561 26.02 0.86 5.23
N GLN A 562 25.68 1.15 3.98
CA GLN A 562 25.20 2.45 3.49
C GLN A 562 23.67 2.58 3.49
N ALA A 563 22.93 1.50 3.82
CA ALA A 563 21.47 1.47 3.80
C ALA A 563 20.80 2.64 4.56
N LYS A 564 21.37 3.04 5.70
CA LYS A 564 20.89 4.17 6.54
C LYS A 564 21.02 5.55 5.89
N ASP A 565 21.92 5.68 4.93
CA ASP A 565 22.26 6.94 4.28
C ASP A 565 21.27 7.26 3.16
N ILE A 566 20.57 6.25 2.65
CA ILE A 566 19.52 6.40 1.62
C ILE A 566 18.29 7.06 2.24
N LYS A 567 17.84 8.16 1.61
CA LYS A 567 16.58 8.86 1.96
C LYS A 567 15.47 8.62 0.95
N THR A 568 15.83 8.20 -0.25
CA THR A 568 14.89 7.84 -1.32
C THR A 568 13.98 6.72 -0.84
N PRO A 569 12.65 6.86 -0.96
CA PRO A 569 11.70 5.78 -0.73
C PRO A 569 12.08 4.53 -1.53
N ILE A 570 12.17 3.39 -0.83
CA ILE A 570 12.49 2.09 -1.43
C ILE A 570 11.36 1.09 -1.18
N LEU A 571 10.95 0.37 -2.24
CA LEU A 571 10.12 -0.83 -2.11
C LEU A 571 10.95 -2.06 -2.50
N ILE A 572 11.17 -2.97 -1.57
CA ILE A 572 11.82 -4.26 -1.79
C ILE A 572 10.73 -5.29 -2.06
N VAL A 573 10.73 -5.86 -3.25
CA VAL A 573 9.90 -7.00 -3.63
C VAL A 573 10.74 -8.27 -3.49
N GLN A 574 10.48 -9.04 -2.44
CA GLN A 574 11.26 -10.21 -2.04
C GLN A 574 10.52 -11.51 -2.41
N PRO A 575 11.01 -12.34 -3.33
CA PRO A 575 10.46 -13.67 -3.58
C PRO A 575 10.91 -14.65 -2.49
N GLU A 576 9.99 -15.32 -1.81
CA GLU A 576 10.36 -16.31 -0.77
C GLU A 576 11.01 -17.57 -1.34
N GLY A 577 10.78 -17.88 -2.62
CA GLY A 577 11.37 -19.01 -3.33
C GLY A 577 12.73 -18.72 -4.00
N ASP A 578 13.34 -17.57 -3.71
CA ASP A 578 14.61 -17.16 -4.32
C ASP A 578 15.81 -17.99 -3.82
N ASN A 579 16.51 -18.63 -4.74
CA ASN A 579 17.72 -19.42 -4.49
C ASN A 579 19.01 -18.76 -5.01
N VAL A 580 18.93 -17.57 -5.58
CA VAL A 580 20.06 -16.86 -6.19
C VAL A 580 20.67 -15.87 -5.21
N VAL A 581 19.84 -15.08 -4.54
CA VAL A 581 20.27 -14.04 -3.57
C VAL A 581 19.87 -14.39 -2.13
N SER A 582 20.47 -13.68 -1.17
CA SER A 582 20.26 -13.89 0.26
C SER A 582 19.04 -13.12 0.77
N LEU A 583 17.94 -13.84 1.06
CA LEU A 583 16.76 -13.25 1.71
C LEU A 583 17.09 -12.56 3.04
N PRO A 584 17.88 -13.16 3.95
CA PRO A 584 18.25 -12.48 5.19
C PRO A 584 19.04 -11.17 4.98
N ALA A 585 19.77 -11.05 3.86
CA ALA A 585 20.43 -9.78 3.55
C ALA A 585 19.44 -8.70 3.09
N GLN A 586 18.36 -9.09 2.43
CA GLN A 586 17.26 -8.17 2.10
C GLN A 586 16.50 -7.72 3.34
N ASP A 587 16.26 -8.63 4.28
CA ASP A 587 15.64 -8.31 5.56
C ASP A 587 16.52 -7.32 6.35
N LEU A 588 17.82 -7.59 6.45
CA LEU A 588 18.77 -6.72 7.13
C LEU A 588 18.90 -5.33 6.47
N PHE A 589 18.90 -5.27 5.14
CA PHE A 589 18.87 -3.98 4.44
C PHE A 589 17.61 -3.20 4.81
N ASN A 590 16.44 -3.87 4.82
CA ASN A 590 15.17 -3.24 5.18
C ASN A 590 15.16 -2.73 6.63
N GLU A 591 15.79 -3.45 7.55
CA GLU A 591 15.96 -3.02 8.94
C GLU A 591 16.85 -1.76 9.06
N HIS A 592 17.89 -1.65 8.23
CA HIS A 592 18.83 -0.53 8.27
C HIS A 592 18.37 0.71 7.49
N CYS A 593 17.55 0.54 6.44
CA CYS A 593 17.08 1.62 5.59
C CYS A 593 15.68 2.10 6.02
N ALA A 594 15.62 3.21 6.75
CA ALA A 594 14.37 3.76 7.29
C ALA A 594 13.33 4.14 6.22
N SER A 595 13.77 4.50 5.01
CA SER A 595 12.90 4.84 3.88
C SER A 595 12.47 3.61 3.07
N SER A 596 12.87 2.40 3.47
CA SER A 596 12.55 1.17 2.77
C SER A 596 11.35 0.43 3.36
N ARG A 597 10.69 -0.36 2.50
CA ARG A 597 9.64 -1.31 2.87
C ARG A 597 9.84 -2.61 2.14
N LEU A 598 9.60 -3.71 2.84
CA LEU A 598 9.71 -5.04 2.29
C LEU A 598 8.34 -5.67 2.05
N LEU A 599 8.18 -6.23 0.85
CA LEU A 599 7.00 -6.91 0.36
C LEU A 599 7.38 -8.32 -0.09
N SER A 600 7.11 -9.31 0.76
CA SER A 600 7.37 -10.71 0.45
C SER A 600 6.31 -11.31 -0.46
N ILE A 601 6.72 -12.14 -1.42
CA ILE A 601 5.87 -12.88 -2.34
C ILE A 601 6.09 -14.38 -2.14
N PRO A 602 5.14 -15.07 -1.49
CA PRO A 602 5.24 -16.51 -1.26
C PRO A 602 5.38 -17.30 -2.55
N HIS A 603 6.31 -18.25 -2.58
CA HIS A 603 6.57 -19.19 -3.69
C HIS A 603 7.07 -18.58 -5.01
N ALA A 604 7.16 -17.25 -5.14
CA ALA A 604 7.76 -16.64 -6.33
C ALA A 604 9.27 -16.93 -6.40
N ARG A 605 9.80 -16.98 -7.62
CA ARG A 605 11.23 -17.21 -7.92
C ARG A 605 11.97 -15.89 -8.16
N HIS A 606 13.27 -15.95 -8.42
CA HIS A 606 14.17 -14.80 -8.45
C HIS A 606 13.71 -13.66 -9.38
N ASP A 607 13.25 -13.97 -10.60
CA ASP A 607 12.99 -12.98 -11.64
C ASP A 607 11.52 -12.54 -11.66
N ILE A 608 11.12 -11.72 -10.68
CA ILE A 608 9.74 -11.22 -10.54
C ILE A 608 9.18 -10.59 -11.82
N LEU A 609 10.02 -9.85 -12.57
CA LEU A 609 9.61 -9.12 -13.77
C LEU A 609 9.27 -10.03 -14.96
N ILE A 610 9.72 -11.29 -14.94
CA ILE A 610 9.38 -12.30 -15.94
C ILE A 610 8.78 -13.56 -15.29
N GLU A 611 8.21 -13.43 -14.10
CA GLU A 611 7.52 -14.52 -13.41
C GLU A 611 6.14 -14.81 -14.06
N SER A 612 5.49 -15.91 -13.71
CA SER A 612 4.09 -16.22 -14.00
C SER A 612 3.15 -15.08 -13.58
N ASP A 613 2.06 -14.91 -14.33
CA ASP A 613 1.20 -13.72 -14.25
C ASP A 613 0.70 -13.47 -12.82
N ARG A 614 0.38 -14.54 -12.08
CA ARG A 614 -0.09 -14.45 -10.69
C ARG A 614 0.87 -13.69 -9.76
N TYR A 615 2.19 -13.78 -9.98
CA TYR A 615 3.17 -13.07 -9.16
C TYR A 615 3.64 -11.78 -9.82
N ARG A 616 3.93 -11.82 -11.12
CA ARG A 616 4.38 -10.66 -11.89
C ARG A 616 3.35 -9.53 -11.85
N ASP A 617 2.09 -9.82 -12.16
CA ASP A 617 1.03 -8.80 -12.19
C ASP A 617 0.75 -8.24 -10.81
N TRP A 618 0.82 -9.10 -9.79
CA TRP A 618 0.66 -8.68 -8.40
C TRP A 618 1.78 -7.74 -7.97
N ALA A 619 3.04 -8.10 -8.30
CA ALA A 619 4.21 -7.28 -8.00
C ALA A 619 4.15 -5.94 -8.74
N LEU A 620 3.90 -5.96 -10.06
CA LEU A 620 3.82 -4.74 -10.87
C LEU A 620 2.68 -3.82 -10.38
N LYS A 621 1.52 -4.35 -9.99
CA LYS A 621 0.46 -3.54 -9.35
C LYS A 621 0.96 -2.83 -8.08
N ARG A 622 1.74 -3.51 -7.24
CA ARG A 622 2.26 -2.92 -6.00
C ARG A 622 3.39 -1.91 -6.26
N ILE A 623 4.25 -2.17 -7.24
CA ILE A 623 5.28 -1.25 -7.70
C ILE A 623 4.66 0.02 -8.28
N MET A 624 3.66 -0.11 -9.15
CA MET A 624 2.98 1.03 -9.75
C MET A 624 2.23 1.87 -8.71
N ASN A 625 1.52 1.21 -7.79
CA ASN A 625 0.93 1.90 -6.66
C ASN A 625 1.98 2.63 -5.81
N PHE A 626 3.15 2.01 -5.59
CA PHE A 626 4.24 2.65 -4.85
C PHE A 626 4.77 3.91 -5.56
N TYR A 627 4.85 3.93 -6.89
CA TYR A 627 5.24 5.12 -7.65
C TYR A 627 4.16 6.21 -7.72
N ASP A 628 2.86 5.85 -7.73
CA ASP A 628 1.76 6.81 -7.78
C ASP A 628 1.56 7.56 -6.44
N HIS A 629 2.04 6.99 -5.33
CA HIS A 629 1.94 7.61 -4.00
C HIS A 629 3.19 8.42 -3.71
N SER A 630 3.16 9.70 -4.10
CA SER A 630 4.18 10.73 -3.84
C SER A 630 4.94 10.51 -2.51
N HIS A 631 6.23 10.21 -2.63
CA HIS A 631 7.39 10.48 -1.75
C HIS A 631 7.14 11.09 -0.35
N LYS A 632 6.39 10.43 0.51
CA LYS A 632 6.09 10.92 1.87
C LYS A 632 6.26 9.86 2.95
N PHE A 633 7.38 9.15 2.87
CA PHE A 633 7.86 8.27 3.93
C PHE A 633 9.34 8.59 4.18
N VAL A 634 9.59 9.82 4.65
CA VAL A 634 10.82 10.17 5.38
C VAL A 634 10.43 10.42 6.82
#